data_AF-A0A1R1SFG8-F1
#
_entry.id   AF-A0A1R1SFG8-F1
#
_cell.length_a   1.000
_cell.length_b   1.000
_cell.length_c   1.000
_cell.angle_alpha   90.00
_cell.angle_beta   90.00
_cell.angle_gamma   90.00
#
_symmetry.space_group_name_H-M   'P 1'
#
loop_
_entity.id
_entity.type
_entity.pdbx_description
1 polymer ?
#
loop_
_entity_poly.entity_id
_entity_poly.type
_entity_poly.pdbx_seq_one_letter_code
_entity_poly.pdbx_strand_id
1 'polypeptide(L)'
;MLRANAATIHQLGRRHGLHCFALSAEPGELVATLDPDRSYFDVTSFETDLSSMLGALVEVVPRGPGVEVEEAEPLSDLRGAA
;
A
#
# COMPACT_ATOMS: atom_id res chain seq x y z
N MET A 1 -5.74 1.62 10.80
CA MET A 1 -6.07 2.72 9.87
C MET A 1 -5.98 2.30 8.41
N LEU A 2 -4.85 1.75 7.97
CA LEU A 2 -4.65 1.29 6.59
C LEU A 2 -5.71 0.27 6.14
N ARG A 3 -5.99 -0.77 6.94
CA ARG A 3 -7.06 -1.76 6.65
C ARG A 3 -8.43 -1.11 6.38
N ALA A 4 -8.82 -0.13 7.19
CA ALA A 4 -10.11 0.56 7.05
C ALA A 4 -10.20 1.44 5.78
N ASN A 5 -9.06 1.76 5.16
CA ASN A 5 -8.97 2.61 3.96
C ASN A 5 -8.57 1.80 2.72
N ALA A 6 -8.74 0.48 2.74
CA ALA A 6 -8.25 -0.40 1.68
C ALA A 6 -8.73 -0.02 0.28
N ALA A 7 -10.02 0.32 0.12
CA ALA A 7 -10.56 0.74 -1.17
C ALA A 7 -9.88 2.00 -1.70
N THR A 8 -9.65 2.98 -0.83
CA THR A 8 -8.95 4.23 -1.13
C THR A 8 -7.50 3.98 -1.53
N ILE A 9 -6.81 3.13 -0.77
CA ILE A 9 -5.42 2.71 -1.05
C ILE A 9 -5.32 2.07 -2.44
N HIS A 10 -6.23 1.15 -2.78
CA HIS A 10 -6.28 0.53 -4.10
C HIS A 10 -6.55 1.55 -5.23
N GLN A 11 -7.49 2.47 -5.03
CA GLN A 11 -7.84 3.48 -6.04
C GLN A 11 -6.70 4.48 -6.27
N LEU A 12 -6.06 4.94 -5.18
CA LEU A 12 -4.90 5.81 -5.27
C LEU A 12 -3.73 5.05 -5.91
N GLY A 13 -3.44 3.84 -5.42
CA GLY A 13 -2.37 2.98 -5.91
C GLY A 13 -2.36 2.81 -7.42
N ARG A 14 -3.52 2.49 -8.00
CA ARG A 14 -3.67 2.35 -9.46
C ARG A 14 -3.33 3.62 -10.24
N ARG A 15 -3.52 4.82 -9.67
CA ARG A 15 -3.13 6.09 -10.32
C ARG A 15 -1.62 6.28 -10.36
N HIS A 16 -0.90 5.68 -9.40
CA HIS A 16 0.55 5.73 -9.30
C HIS A 16 1.24 4.47 -9.87
N GLY A 17 0.50 3.55 -10.49
CA GLY A 17 1.06 2.29 -11.01
C GLY A 17 1.49 1.30 -9.90
N LEU A 18 0.83 1.36 -8.75
CA LEU A 18 0.99 0.45 -7.63
C LEU A 18 -0.21 -0.50 -7.55
N HIS A 19 0.05 -1.77 -7.27
CA HIS A 19 -0.98 -2.79 -7.12
C HIS A 19 -0.56 -3.83 -6.07
N CYS A 20 -1.45 -4.78 -5.75
CA CYS A 20 -1.17 -5.88 -4.81
C CYS A 20 -0.61 -5.38 -3.46
N PHE A 21 -1.46 -4.74 -2.67
CA PHE A 21 -1.09 -4.19 -1.37
C PHE A 21 -1.18 -5.24 -0.26
N ALA A 22 -0.23 -5.21 0.67
CA ALA A 22 -0.22 -5.98 1.90
C ALA A 22 0.33 -5.12 3.05
N LEU A 23 0.12 -5.52 4.29
CA LEU A 23 0.71 -4.85 5.43
C LEU A 23 2.07 -5.47 5.77
N SER A 24 3.02 -4.61 6.11
CA SER A 24 4.26 -5.06 6.74
C SER A 24 4.02 -5.30 8.24
N ALA A 25 4.97 -5.98 8.89
CA ALA A 25 5.00 -6.12 10.34
C ALA A 25 5.26 -4.77 11.06
N GLU A 26 5.79 -3.77 10.36
CA GLU A 26 5.99 -2.42 10.88
C GLU A 26 4.70 -1.58 10.78
N PRO A 27 4.24 -0.98 11.90
CA PRO A 27 3.04 -0.14 11.88
C PRO A 27 3.20 1.08 10.98
N GLY A 28 2.31 1.21 9.99
CA GLY A 28 2.32 2.34 9.06
C GLY A 28 3.02 2.04 7.74
N GLU A 29 3.64 0.87 7.62
CA GLU A 29 4.26 0.42 6.39
C GLU A 29 3.28 -0.40 5.53
N LEU A 30 3.33 -0.16 4.23
CA LEU A 30 2.50 -0.81 3.22
C LEU A 30 3.41 -1.46 2.16
N VAL A 31 3.29 -2.76 2.00
CA VAL A 31 4.00 -3.47 0.93
C VAL A 31 3.16 -3.41 -0.34
N ALA A 32 3.76 -2.99 -1.46
CA ALA A 32 3.07 -2.88 -2.74
C ALA A 32 3.91 -3.43 -3.89
N THR A 33 3.26 -4.05 -4.87
CA THR A 33 3.91 -4.36 -6.14
C THR A 33 3.85 -3.13 -7.05
N LEU A 34 4.99 -2.83 -7.67
CA LEU A 34 5.16 -1.70 -8.58
C LEU A 34 5.13 -2.18 -10.04
N ASP A 35 4.42 -1.46 -10.90
CA ASP A 35 4.46 -1.72 -12.35
C ASP A 35 5.91 -1.57 -12.88
N PRO A 36 6.35 -2.40 -13.85
CA PRO A 36 7.75 -2.42 -14.30
C PRO A 36 8.31 -1.08 -14.83
N ASP A 37 7.44 -0.22 -15.35
CA ASP A 37 7.82 1.07 -15.94
C ASP A 37 7.79 2.24 -14.93
N ARG A 38 7.49 1.94 -13.66
CA ARG A 38 7.38 2.96 -12.61
C ARG A 38 8.66 3.10 -11.83
N SER A 39 8.82 4.30 -11.27
CA SER A 39 10.02 4.72 -10.57
C SER A 39 9.75 4.92 -9.07
N TYR A 40 10.83 5.08 -8.32
CA TYR A 40 10.76 5.50 -6.91
C TYR A 40 9.96 6.80 -6.71
N PHE A 41 9.96 7.72 -7.70
CA PHE A 41 9.17 8.95 -7.62
C PHE A 41 7.66 8.70 -7.59
N ASP A 42 7.18 7.67 -8.29
CA ASP A 42 5.77 7.28 -8.28
C ASP A 42 5.36 6.78 -6.88
N VAL A 43 6.26 6.05 -6.20
CA VAL A 43 6.08 5.57 -4.82
C VAL A 43 6.02 6.74 -3.84
N THR A 44 6.99 7.66 -3.88
CA THR A 44 7.01 8.82 -2.97
C THR A 44 5.79 9.75 -3.17
N SER A 45 5.33 9.89 -4.42
CA SER A 45 4.12 10.66 -4.69
C SER A 45 2.88 10.01 -4.09
N PHE A 46 2.78 8.67 -4.20
CA PHE A 46 1.72 7.91 -3.55
C PHE A 46 1.75 8.02 -2.03
N GLU A 47 2.93 7.88 -1.41
CA GLU A 47 3.12 8.02 0.05
C GLU A 47 2.65 9.40 0.54
N THR A 48 3.03 10.45 -0.20
CA THR A 48 2.65 11.83 0.12
C THR A 48 1.14 12.01 0.07
N ASP A 49 0.50 11.58 -1.02
CA ASP A 49 -0.96 11.69 -1.21
C ASP A 49 -1.73 10.86 -0.18
N LEU A 50 -1.28 9.63 0.08
CA LEU A 50 -1.91 8.75 1.05
C LEU A 50 -1.74 9.27 2.48
N SER A 51 -0.55 9.74 2.83
CA SER A 51 -0.27 10.30 4.15
C SER A 51 -1.09 11.55 4.42
N SER A 52 -1.22 12.44 3.41
CA SER A 52 -2.07 13.62 3.51
C SER A 52 -3.54 13.26 3.68
N MET A 53 -4.02 12.21 3.02
CA MET A 53 -5.42 11.80 3.08
C MET A 53 -5.77 11.13 4.40
N LEU A 54 -4.86 10.30 4.92
CA LEU A 54 -5.04 9.63 6.20
C LEU A 54 -4.74 10.58 7.37
N GLY A 55 -3.90 11.58 7.20
CA GLY A 55 -3.41 12.39 8.33
C GLY A 55 -2.43 11.61 9.22
N ALA A 56 -1.76 10.61 8.65
CA ALA A 56 -0.76 9.78 9.30
C ALA A 56 0.33 9.42 8.28
N LEU A 57 1.57 9.29 8.72
CA LEU A 57 2.68 8.88 7.85
C LEU A 57 2.46 7.45 7.35
N VAL A 58 2.62 7.25 6.04
CA VAL A 58 2.63 5.95 5.39
C VAL A 58 3.92 5.80 4.59
N GLU A 59 4.60 4.68 4.81
CA GLU A 59 5.78 4.27 4.06
C GLU A 59 5.42 3.09 3.16
N VAL A 60 5.90 3.09 1.92
CA VAL A 60 5.65 2.03 0.96
C VAL A 60 6.93 1.30 0.62
N VAL A 61 6.95 0.01 0.90
CA VAL A 61 8.05 -0.87 0.54
C VAL A 61 7.68 -1.66 -0.72
N PRO A 62 8.49 -1.56 -1.80
CA PRO A 62 8.29 -2.37 -2.99
C PRO A 62 8.40 -3.86 -2.64
N ARG A 63 7.44 -4.65 -3.11
CA ARG A 63 7.45 -6.11 -2.89
C ARG A 63 8.68 -6.72 -3.57
N GLY A 64 9.56 -7.34 -2.77
CA GLY A 64 10.80 -7.95 -3.25
C GLY A 64 11.30 -9.05 -2.33
N PRO A 65 12.34 -9.80 -2.74
CA PRO A 65 12.93 -10.84 -1.90
C PRO A 65 13.49 -10.23 -0.61
N GLY A 66 13.09 -10.77 0.54
CA GLY A 66 13.52 -10.32 1.87
C GLY A 66 12.58 -9.33 2.56
N VAL A 67 11.44 -8.97 1.96
CA VAL A 67 10.40 -8.17 2.62
C VAL A 67 9.51 -9.11 3.44
N GLU A 68 9.55 -8.99 4.77
CA GLU A 68 8.63 -9.71 5.66
C GLU A 68 7.24 -9.07 5.58
N VAL A 69 6.29 -9.82 5.04
CA VAL A 69 4.91 -9.40 4.93
C VAL A 69 4.14 -10.08 6.06
N GLU A 70 3.31 -9.34 6.80
CA GLU A 70 2.29 -10.01 7.63
C GLU A 70 1.31 -10.65 6.64
N GLU A 71 1.55 -11.92 6.32
CA GLU A 71 0.86 -12.73 5.31
C GLU A 71 -0.58 -13.08 5.72
N ALA A 72 -1.27 -12.17 6.41
CA ALA A 72 -2.69 -12.21 6.70
C ALA A 72 -3.41 -11.27 5.72
N GLU A 73 -3.56 -11.80 4.50
CA GLU A 73 -4.45 -11.36 3.43
C GLU A 73 -3.98 -10.13 2.62
N PRO A 74 -4.05 -10.16 1.28
CA PRO A 74 -3.96 -8.94 0.49
C PRO A 74 -4.98 -7.94 1.05
N LEU A 75 -4.64 -6.64 1.00
CA LEU A 75 -5.52 -5.56 1.47
C LEU A 75 -6.91 -5.57 0.77
N SER A 76 -7.06 -6.43 -0.24
CA SER A 76 -8.23 -6.70 -1.07
C SER A 76 -9.29 -7.62 -0.45
N ASP A 77 -8.98 -8.44 0.56
CA ASP A 77 -9.90 -9.52 0.99
C ASP A 77 -10.95 -9.09 2.03
N LEU A 78 -10.90 -7.86 2.55
CA LEU A 78 -11.92 -7.36 3.48
C LEU A 78 -13.19 -6.82 2.78
N ARG A 79 -13.55 -7.40 1.62
CA ARG A 79 -14.90 -7.27 1.07
C ARG A 79 -15.80 -8.34 1.69
N GLY A 80 -16.24 -8.10 2.93
CA GLY A 80 -17.35 -8.84 3.53
C GLY A 80 -17.07 -9.41 4.91
N ALA A 81 -17.10 -8.55 5.93
CA ALA A 81 -17.73 -8.91 7.19
C ALA A 81 -18.85 -7.88 7.40
N ALA A 82 -20.07 -8.40 7.50
CA ALA A 82 -21.33 -7.67 7.57
C ALA A 82 -21.42 -6.73 8.78
#